data_AF-A0A941VZY9-F1
#
_entry.id   AF-A0A941VZY9-F1
#
_cell.length_a   1.000
_cell.length_b   1.000
_cell.length_c   1.000
_cell.angle_alpha   90.00
_cell.angle_beta   90.00
_cell.angle_gamma   90.00
#
_symmetry.space_group_name_H-M   'P 1'
#
loop_
_entity.id
_entity.type
_entity.pdbx_description
1 polymer ?
#
loop_
_entity_poly.entity_id
_entity_poly.type
_entity_poly.pdbx_seq_one_letter_code
_entity_poly.pdbx_strand_id
1 'polypeptide(L)'
;MVNNGTLIIKNIENMSANTQESFLKFLETGNFRRLGGSEYIHANVRVIVTTTDISLMQERLNQRLFHILGAYKLEIPPLRDRKEDIPSLIEHFVDKTSKPRHIQAKKFSKAATNKI
;
A
#
# COMPACT_ATOMS: atom_id res chain seq x y z
N MET A 1 17.03 -4.88 0.39
CA MET A 1 15.84 -5.48 1.01
C MET A 1 16.11 -5.63 2.49
N VAL A 2 15.12 -5.36 3.34
CA VAL A 2 15.25 -5.53 4.79
C VAL A 2 14.93 -6.99 5.10
N ASN A 3 15.93 -7.77 5.52
CA ASN A 3 15.70 -9.14 5.99
C ASN A 3 15.02 -9.09 7.37
N ASN A 4 14.08 -10.01 7.62
CA ASN A 4 13.18 -10.01 8.78
C ASN A 4 12.32 -8.73 8.89
N GLY A 5 12.02 -8.10 7.74
CA GLY A 5 11.24 -6.85 7.65
C GLY A 5 9.88 -7.03 6.96
N THR A 6 9.25 -5.91 6.64
CA THR A 6 8.04 -5.86 5.79
C THR A 6 8.32 -5.12 4.50
N LEU A 7 7.96 -5.71 3.37
CA LEU A 7 7.97 -5.09 2.06
C LEU A 7 6.54 -4.65 1.70
N ILE A 8 6.35 -3.34 1.50
CA ILE A 8 5.08 -2.78 1.02
C ILE A 8 5.22 -2.43 -0.45
N ILE A 9 4.38 -3.04 -1.29
CA ILE A 9 4.31 -2.76 -2.73
C ILE A 9 3.00 -2.04 -3.00
N LYS A 10 3.10 -0.82 -3.54
CA LYS A 10 1.93 -0.03 -3.92
C LYS A 10 1.57 -0.27 -5.37
N ASN A 11 0.28 -0.31 -5.66
CA ASN A 11 -0.27 -0.45 -7.00
C ASN A 11 0.30 -1.67 -7.73
N ILE A 12 0.08 -2.85 -7.14
CA ILE A 12 0.63 -4.11 -7.65
C ILE A 12 0.23 -4.38 -9.11
N GLU A 13 -0.93 -3.87 -9.55
CA GLU A 13 -1.43 -3.95 -10.92
C GLU A 13 -0.50 -3.33 -11.98
N ASN A 14 0.42 -2.43 -11.56
CA ASN A 14 1.38 -1.77 -12.46
C ASN A 14 2.66 -2.60 -12.68
N MET A 15 2.77 -3.78 -12.07
CA MET A 15 3.95 -4.63 -12.19
C MET A 15 4.02 -5.25 -13.59
N SER A 16 5.15 -5.08 -14.29
CA SER A 16 5.38 -5.73 -15.60
C SER A 16 5.41 -7.26 -15.48
N ALA A 17 5.07 -7.98 -16.55
CA ALA A 17 5.04 -9.44 -16.56
C ALA A 17 6.34 -10.09 -16.06
N ASN A 18 7.51 -9.63 -16.53
CA ASN A 18 8.82 -10.14 -16.08
C ASN A 18 9.06 -9.91 -14.58
N THR A 19 8.57 -8.78 -14.05
CA THR A 19 8.67 -8.47 -12.63
C THR A 19 7.73 -9.35 -11.82
N GLN A 20 6.52 -9.60 -12.34
CA GLN A 20 5.56 -10.53 -11.75
C GLN A 20 6.13 -11.94 -11.63
N GLU A 21 6.77 -12.48 -12.66
CA GLU A 21 7.42 -13.80 -12.62
C GLU A 21 8.53 -13.86 -11.56
N SER A 22 9.38 -12.83 -11.54
CA SER A 22 10.47 -12.75 -10.56
C SER A 22 9.93 -12.64 -9.13
N PHE A 23 8.85 -11.89 -8.95
CA PHE A 23 8.20 -11.71 -7.66
C PHE A 23 7.48 -12.97 -7.19
N LEU A 24 6.80 -13.68 -8.08
CA LEU A 24 6.19 -14.97 -7.80
C LEU A 24 7.23 -15.98 -7.33
N LYS A 25 8.37 -16.07 -8.03
CA LYS A 25 9.50 -16.92 -7.63
C LYS A 25 10.03 -16.54 -6.24
N PHE A 26 10.09 -15.24 -5.94
CA PHE A 26 10.47 -14.76 -4.62
C PHE A 26 9.46 -15.16 -3.54
N LEU A 27 8.15 -15.02 -3.78
CA LEU A 27 7.11 -15.42 -2.83
C LEU A 27 7.15 -16.92 -2.52
N GLU A 28 7.53 -17.75 -3.49
CA GLU A 28 7.60 -19.21 -3.33
C GLU A 28 8.88 -19.68 -2.62
N THR A 29 10.01 -19.01 -2.87
CA THR A 29 11.33 -19.52 -2.45
C THR A 29 12.02 -18.65 -1.39
N GLY A 30 11.55 -17.42 -1.18
CA GLY A 30 12.27 -16.39 -0.43
C GLY A 30 13.56 -15.92 -1.11
N ASN A 31 13.86 -16.38 -2.33
CA ASN A 31 15.10 -16.10 -3.02
C ASN A 31 14.89 -15.16 -4.21
N PHE A 32 15.82 -14.24 -4.41
CA PHE A 32 15.83 -13.32 -5.55
C PHE A 32 17.25 -13.07 -6.05
N ARG A 33 17.38 -12.46 -7.23
CA ARG A 33 18.66 -12.00 -7.77
C ARG A 33 18.64 -10.49 -7.92
N ARG A 34 19.79 -9.85 -7.73
CA ARG A 34 19.96 -8.44 -8.11
C ARG A 34 19.94 -8.32 -9.63
N LEU A 35 19.49 -7.18 -10.14
CA LEU A 35 19.60 -6.87 -11.57
C LEU A 35 21.08 -6.93 -11.97
N GLY A 36 21.40 -7.70 -13.02
CA GLY A 36 22.77 -7.95 -13.47
C GLY A 36 23.60 -8.91 -12.60
N GLY A 37 23.09 -9.36 -11.45
CA GLY A 37 23.79 -10.31 -10.57
C GLY A 37 23.47 -11.76 -10.90
N SER A 38 24.44 -12.67 -10.73
CA SER A 38 24.27 -14.13 -10.87
C SER A 38 23.78 -14.82 -9.59
N GLU A 39 24.18 -14.29 -8.44
CA GLU A 39 23.96 -14.91 -7.13
C GLU A 39 22.51 -14.78 -6.64
N TYR A 40 21.95 -15.88 -6.17
CA TYR A 40 20.69 -15.89 -5.44
C TYR A 40 20.91 -15.41 -4.00
N ILE A 41 20.00 -14.56 -3.54
CA ILE A 41 19.98 -14.00 -2.19
C ILE A 41 18.67 -14.39 -1.55
N HIS A 42 18.76 -14.98 -0.36
CA HIS A 42 17.59 -15.28 0.47
C HIS A 42 17.18 -14.05 1.31
N ALA A 43 15.89 -13.79 1.41
CA ALA A 43 15.32 -12.82 2.33
C ALA A 43 13.99 -13.31 2.91
N ASN A 44 13.90 -13.30 4.23
CA ASN A 44 12.67 -13.53 4.96
C ASN A 44 11.95 -12.18 5.15
N VAL A 45 10.84 -11.97 4.45
CA VAL A 45 10.07 -10.71 4.55
C VAL A 45 8.58 -10.99 4.59
N ARG A 46 7.86 -10.20 5.38
CA ARG A 46 6.41 -10.07 5.25
C ARG A 46 6.10 -9.20 4.04
N VAL A 47 5.17 -9.63 3.20
CA VAL A 47 4.73 -8.85 2.04
C VAL A 47 3.35 -8.26 2.30
N ILE A 48 3.18 -6.97 2.02
CA ILE A 48 1.89 -6.29 1.96
C ILE A 48 1.80 -5.61 0.59
N VAL A 49 0.72 -5.87 -0.14
CA VAL A 49 0.46 -5.23 -1.43
C VAL A 49 -0.75 -4.32 -1.32
N THR A 50 -0.79 -3.26 -2.13
CA THR A 50 -1.97 -2.41 -2.28
C THR A 50 -2.41 -2.37 -3.74
N THR A 51 -3.70 -2.22 -3.96
CA THR A 51 -4.30 -1.96 -5.26
C THR A 51 -5.40 -0.91 -5.11
N THR A 52 -5.70 -0.16 -6.16
CA THR A 52 -6.83 0.76 -6.19
C THR A 52 -8.15 0.05 -6.46
N ASP A 53 -8.10 -1.09 -7.17
CA ASP A 53 -9.27 -1.89 -7.54
C ASP A 53 -8.86 -3.36 -7.66
N ILE A 54 -9.57 -4.23 -6.94
CA ILE A 54 -9.34 -5.67 -6.97
C ILE A 54 -9.53 -6.25 -8.38
N SER A 55 -10.40 -5.65 -9.19
CA SER A 55 -10.66 -6.07 -10.57
C SER A 55 -9.45 -5.83 -11.47
N LEU A 56 -8.72 -4.72 -11.26
CA LEU A 56 -7.46 -4.44 -11.96
C LEU A 56 -6.39 -5.46 -11.57
N MET A 57 -6.32 -5.82 -10.29
CA MET A 57 -5.41 -6.84 -9.83
C MET A 57 -5.71 -8.20 -10.49
N GLN A 58 -6.99 -8.56 -10.65
CA GLN A 58 -7.41 -9.78 -11.33
C GLN A 58 -7.11 -9.76 -12.83
N GLU A 59 -7.27 -8.60 -13.50
CA GLU A 59 -6.99 -8.43 -14.92
C GLU A 59 -5.48 -8.43 -15.24
N ARG A 60 -4.68 -7.77 -14.40
CA ARG A 60 -3.28 -7.44 -14.70
C ARG A 60 -2.28 -8.43 -14.12
N LEU A 61 -2.62 -9.12 -13.04
CA LEU A 61 -1.73 -10.12 -12.47
C LEU A 61 -1.93 -11.48 -13.10
N ASN A 62 -0.85 -12.24 -13.21
CA ASN A 62 -0.99 -13.66 -13.50
C ASN A 62 -1.85 -14.34 -12.41
N GLN A 63 -2.58 -15.39 -12.83
CA GLN A 63 -3.57 -16.04 -11.97
C GLN A 63 -2.99 -16.57 -10.66
N ARG A 64 -1.72 -17.02 -10.67
CA ARG A 64 -1.06 -17.57 -9.49
C ARG A 64 -0.71 -16.50 -8.46
N LEU A 65 -0.21 -15.34 -8.90
CA LEU A 65 0.01 -14.17 -8.05
C LEU A 65 -1.30 -13.66 -7.46
N PHE A 66 -2.35 -13.53 -8.29
CA PHE A 66 -3.65 -13.10 -7.82
C PHE A 66 -4.18 -14.02 -6.72
N HIS A 67 -4.07 -15.33 -6.90
CA HIS A 67 -4.51 -16.31 -5.91
C HIS A 67 -3.69 -16.25 -4.60
N ILE A 68 -2.36 -16.14 -4.68
CA ILE A 68 -1.50 -16.07 -3.48
C ILE A 68 -1.75 -14.78 -2.71
N LEU A 69 -1.77 -13.64 -3.41
CA LEU A 69 -1.91 -12.32 -2.78
C LEU A 69 -3.36 -12.04 -2.33
N GLY A 70 -4.35 -12.63 -3.00
CA GLY A 70 -5.77 -12.47 -2.68
C GLY A 70 -6.26 -13.31 -1.50
N ALA A 71 -5.44 -14.19 -0.94
CA ALA A 71 -5.82 -15.07 0.16
C ALA A 71 -6.24 -14.32 1.44
N TYR A 72 -5.61 -13.17 1.70
CA TYR A 72 -5.96 -12.29 2.82
C TYR A 72 -6.14 -10.86 2.31
N LYS A 73 -7.38 -10.40 2.29
CA LYS A 73 -7.74 -9.07 1.80
C LYS A 73 -8.25 -8.20 2.93
N LEU A 74 -7.74 -6.97 3.01
CA LEU A 74 -8.29 -5.90 3.84
C LEU A 74 -8.84 -4.83 2.90
N GLU A 75 -10.16 -4.69 2.86
CA GLU A 75 -10.81 -3.63 2.10
C GLU A 75 -10.88 -2.35 2.93
N ILE A 76 -10.38 -1.25 2.36
CA ILE A 76 -10.46 0.07 2.99
C ILE A 76 -11.62 0.81 2.33
N PRO A 77 -12.74 1.03 3.05
CA PRO A 77 -13.88 1.75 2.49
C PRO A 77 -13.48 3.21 2.20
N PRO A 78 -14.08 3.82 1.17
CA PRO A 78 -13.85 5.22 0.84
C PRO A 78 -14.41 6.13 1.94
N LEU A 79 -13.84 7.34 2.06
CA LEU A 79 -14.21 8.27 3.14
C LEU A 79 -15.69 8.70 3.13
N ARG A 80 -16.36 8.63 1.97
CA ARG A 80 -17.81 8.88 1.85
C ARG A 80 -18.67 7.91 2.67
N ASP A 81 -18.15 6.71 2.95
CA ASP A 81 -18.81 5.67 3.74
C ASP A 81 -18.33 5.69 5.21
N ARG A 82 -17.42 6.60 5.56
CA ARG A 82 -16.84 6.79 6.91
C ARG A 82 -16.78 8.28 7.28
N LYS A 83 -17.91 8.98 7.13
CA LYS A 83 -17.98 10.43 7.34
C LYS A 83 -17.69 10.83 8.79
N GLU A 84 -17.95 9.95 9.73
CA GLU A 84 -17.66 10.09 11.16
C GLU A 84 -16.17 10.26 11.47
N ASP A 85 -15.28 9.79 10.59
CA ASP A 85 -13.83 9.94 10.77
C ASP A 85 -13.30 11.30 10.32
N ILE A 86 -14.10 12.03 9.50
CA ILE A 86 -13.69 13.30 8.88
C ILE A 86 -13.25 14.33 9.93
N PRO A 87 -13.97 14.56 11.05
CA PRO A 87 -13.53 15.50 12.08
C PRO A 87 -12.13 15.20 12.62
N SER A 88 -11.86 13.94 12.98
CA SER A 88 -10.54 13.53 13.50
C SER A 88 -9.45 13.63 12.43
N LEU A 89 -9.76 13.35 11.17
CA LEU A 89 -8.81 13.53 10.06
C LEU A 89 -8.46 15.01 9.84
N ILE A 90 -9.43 15.93 9.94
CA ILE A 90 -9.18 17.37 9.85
C ILE A 90 -8.19 17.79 10.93
N GLU A 91 -8.45 17.42 12.18
CA GLU A 91 -7.55 17.73 13.31
C GLU A 91 -6.14 17.18 13.07
N HIS A 92 -6.04 15.92 12.65
CA HIS A 92 -4.76 15.30 12.32
C HIS A 92 -3.99 16.05 11.23
N PHE A 93 -4.65 16.42 10.12
CA PHE A 93 -3.98 17.08 9.00
C PHE A 93 -3.62 18.54 9.31
N VAL A 94 -4.43 19.26 10.11
CA VAL A 94 -4.07 20.58 10.62
C VAL A 94 -2.79 20.51 11.44
N ASP A 95 -2.72 19.57 12.38
CA ASP A 95 -1.56 19.40 13.23
C ASP A 95 -0.33 18.98 12.42
N LYS A 96 -0.50 18.03 11.51
CA LYS A 96 0.58 17.51 10.66
C LYS A 96 1.18 18.58 9.74
N THR A 97 0.38 19.56 9.30
CA THR A 97 0.84 20.63 8.40
C THR A 97 1.36 21.86 9.15
N SER A 98 0.79 22.17 10.31
CA SER A 98 1.16 23.35 11.11
C SER A 98 2.43 23.16 11.93
N LYS A 99 2.60 21.99 12.58
CA LYS A 99 3.76 21.71 13.45
C LYS A 99 5.12 21.88 12.77
N PRO A 100 5.38 21.31 11.57
CA PRO A 100 6.68 21.44 10.91
C PRO A 100 7.00 22.86 10.44
N ARG A 101 5.97 23.71 10.30
CA ARG A 101 6.09 25.08 9.80
C ARG A 101 6.07 26.11 10.94
N HIS A 102 5.98 25.67 12.20
CA HIS A 102 5.87 26.52 13.39
C HIS A 102 4.75 27.58 13.29
N ILE A 103 3.65 27.23 12.63
CA ILE A 103 2.48 28.11 12.49
C ILE A 103 1.40 27.65 13.45
N GLN A 104 0.57 28.57 13.91
CA GLN A 104 -0.59 28.23 14.72
C GLN A 104 -1.58 27.35 13.94
N ALA A 105 -2.00 26.23 14.54
CA ALA A 105 -3.02 25.35 14.01
C ALA A 105 -4.33 26.12 13.77
N LYS A 106 -4.83 26.09 12.53
CA LYS A 106 -6.11 26.72 12.18
C LYS A 106 -7.25 25.88 12.74
N LYS A 107 -8.21 26.53 13.40
CA LYS A 107 -9.47 25.90 13.80
C LYS A 107 -10.50 26.08 12.69
N PHE A 108 -11.21 25.01 12.36
CA PHE A 108 -12.32 25.05 11.42
C PHE A 108 -13.62 25.39 12.16
N SER A 109 -14.45 26.23 11.54
CA SER A 109 -15.78 26.49 12.06
C SER A 109 -16.69 25.28 11.84
N LYS A 110 -17.73 25.12 12.66
CA LYS A 110 -18.74 24.06 12.47
C LYS A 110 -19.37 24.11 11.08
N ALA A 111 -19.59 25.32 10.54
CA ALA A 111 -20.11 25.50 9.18
C ALA A 111 -19.15 25.01 8.09
N ALA A 112 -17.82 25.07 8.32
CA ALA A 112 -16.84 24.51 7.40
C ALA A 112 -16.80 22.98 7.48
N THR A 113 -16.87 22.41 8.69
CA THR A 113 -16.87 20.96 8.90
C THR A 113 -18.17 20.30 8.40
N ASN A 114 -19.31 20.96 8.53
CA ASN A 114 -20.63 20.45 8.10
C ASN A 114 -20.85 20.51 6.58
N LYS A 115 -19.93 21.09 5.79
CA LYS A 115 -20.01 21.13 4.32
C LYS A 115 -19.42 19.89 3.64
N ILE A 116 -18.95 18.91 4.42
CA ILE A 116 -18.26 17.69 3.98
C ILE A 116 -19.20 16.49 4.16
#